data_AF-A0A6I0LBI3-F1
#
_entry.id   AF-A0A6I0LBI3-F1
#
_cell.length_a   1.000
_cell.length_b   1.000
_cell.length_c   1.000
_cell.angle_alpha   90.00
_cell.angle_beta   90.00
_cell.angle_gamma   90.00
#
_symmetry.space_group_name_H-M   'P 1'
#
loop_
_entity.id
_entity.type
_entity.pdbx_description
1 polymer ?
#
loop_
_entity_poly.entity_id
_entity_poly.type
_entity_poly.pdbx_seq_one_letter_code
_entity_poly.pdbx_strand_id
1 'polypeptide(L)' 'MKAIIFSITVFTVSIFFSCNNNTPETDASWKAYCAAYNVNTDTPTEEQETYFLDCWCGSVEEEEALSNK' A
#
# COMPACT_ATOMS: atom_id res chain seq x y z
N MET A 1 7.56 -5.73 61.70
CA MET A 1 8.38 -5.91 60.48
C MET A 1 7.75 -5.07 59.38
N LYS A 2 8.52 -4.20 58.73
CA LYS A 2 8.02 -3.17 57.82
C LYS A 2 7.70 -3.81 56.47
N ALA A 3 6.46 -3.71 56.01
CA ALA A 3 6.06 -4.24 54.69
C ALA A 3 6.60 -3.31 53.60
N ILE A 4 7.50 -3.82 52.77
CA ILE A 4 8.06 -3.10 51.63
C ILE A 4 7.21 -3.48 50.41
N ILE A 5 6.47 -2.50 49.88
CA ILE A 5 5.66 -2.68 48.67
C ILE A 5 6.56 -2.38 47.48
N PHE A 6 6.93 -3.41 46.71
CA PHE A 6 7.63 -3.24 45.44
C PHE A 6 6.60 -2.82 44.37
N SER A 7 6.64 -1.54 44.00
CA SER A 7 5.84 -1.00 42.89
C SER A 7 6.53 -1.34 41.57
N ILE A 8 5.92 -2.21 40.76
CA ILE A 8 6.40 -2.56 39.42
C ILE A 8 5.87 -1.51 38.45
N THR A 9 6.72 -0.59 38.02
CA THR A 9 6.40 0.37 36.96
C THR A 9 6.56 -0.31 35.60
N VAL A 10 5.44 -0.60 34.94
CA VAL A 10 5.43 -1.13 33.56
C VAL A 10 5.74 0.01 32.59
N PHE A 11 6.94 0.02 32.03
CA PHE A 11 7.32 0.92 30.95
C PHE A 11 6.69 0.43 29.64
N THR A 12 5.56 1.01 29.26
CA THR A 12 4.97 0.79 27.93
C THR A 12 5.76 1.60 26.91
N VAL A 13 6.66 0.96 26.16
CA VAL A 13 7.33 1.57 25.01
C VAL A 13 6.31 1.67 23.87
N SER A 14 5.71 2.84 23.69
CA SER A 14 4.91 3.16 22.52
C SER A 14 5.86 3.37 21.33
N ILE A 15 6.06 2.32 20.54
CA ILE A 15 6.72 2.44 19.24
C ILE A 15 5.71 3.13 18.32
N PHE A 16 5.78 4.46 18.23
CA PHE A 16 5.16 5.18 17.13
C PHE A 16 5.90 4.76 15.87
N PHE A 17 5.37 3.75 15.17
CA PHE A 17 5.73 3.49 13.79
C PHE A 17 5.43 4.78 13.03
N SER A 18 6.49 5.53 12.73
CA SER A 18 6.43 6.65 11.80
C SER A 18 5.88 6.07 10.50
N CYS A 19 4.66 6.45 10.10
CA CYS A 19 4.22 6.25 8.72
C CYS A 19 5.23 6.98 7.85
N ASN A 20 6.13 6.22 7.24
CA ASN A 20 7.04 6.75 6.26
C ASN A 20 6.16 7.27 5.12
N ASN A 21 6.20 8.58 4.85
CA ASN A 21 5.61 9.18 3.66
C ASN A 21 6.41 8.79 2.40
N ASN A 22 6.79 7.52 2.29
CA ASN A 22 6.91 6.91 0.99
C ASN A 22 5.50 6.97 0.43
N THR A 23 5.15 8.07 -0.24
CA THR A 23 4.17 8.03 -1.32
C THR A 23 4.53 6.77 -2.08
N PRO A 24 3.71 5.70 -1.98
CA PRO A 24 4.07 4.45 -2.60
C PRO A 24 4.34 4.80 -4.05
N GLU A 25 5.53 4.46 -4.55
CA GLU A 25 5.80 4.56 -5.96
C GLU A 25 4.60 3.94 -6.64
N THR A 26 3.86 4.73 -7.43
CA THR A 26 2.63 4.23 -8.04
C THR A 26 3.01 2.96 -8.78
N ASP A 27 2.37 1.86 -8.40
CA ASP A 27 2.76 0.52 -8.79
C ASP A 27 3.02 0.49 -10.30
N ALA A 28 4.15 -0.11 -10.72
CA ALA A 28 4.50 -0.20 -12.13
C ALA A 28 3.36 -0.82 -12.95
N SER A 29 2.60 -1.72 -12.31
CA SER A 29 1.36 -2.31 -12.78
C SER A 29 0.27 -1.25 -13.01
N TRP A 30 -0.08 -0.50 -11.98
CA TRP A 30 -1.09 0.56 -12.06
C TRP A 30 -0.77 1.60 -13.14
N LYS A 31 0.49 2.04 -13.26
CA LYS A 31 0.91 2.97 -14.31
C LYS A 31 0.72 2.38 -15.71
N ALA A 32 1.01 1.10 -15.88
CA ALA A 32 0.83 0.42 -17.16
C ALA A 32 -0.65 0.26 -17.51
N TYR A 33 -1.50 -0.08 -16.53
CA TYR A 33 -2.95 -0.08 -16.69
C TYR A 33 -3.48 1.30 -17.11
N CYS A 34 -3.07 2.36 -16.40
CA CYS A 34 -3.52 3.71 -16.73
C CYS A 34 -3.12 4.15 -18.12
N ALA A 35 -1.93 3.78 -18.59
CA ALA A 35 -1.48 4.06 -19.95
C ALA A 35 -2.28 3.27 -21.00
N ALA A 36 -2.60 2.00 -20.73
CA ALA A 36 -3.33 1.13 -21.66
C ALA A 36 -4.80 1.54 -21.82
N TYR A 37 -5.45 1.97 -20.73
CA TYR A 37 -6.87 2.29 -20.69
C TYR A 37 -7.19 3.78 -20.62
N ASN A 38 -6.17 4.64 -20.72
CA ASN A 38 -6.29 6.10 -20.63
C ASN A 38 -6.99 6.55 -19.33
N VAL A 39 -6.61 5.92 -18.22
CA VAL A 39 -7.11 6.25 -16.87
C VAL A 39 -6.27 7.38 -16.29
N ASN A 40 -6.92 8.34 -15.64
CA ASN A 40 -6.22 9.38 -14.90
C ASN A 40 -5.65 8.76 -13.62
N THR A 41 -4.33 8.77 -13.47
CA THR A 41 -3.62 8.20 -12.30
C THR A 41 -3.95 8.89 -11.00
N ASP A 42 -4.31 10.18 -11.04
CA ASP A 42 -4.54 11.00 -9.85
C ASP A 42 -6.02 11.02 -9.44
N THR A 43 -6.91 10.75 -10.40
CA THR A 43 -8.37 10.73 -10.19
C THR A 43 -9.04 9.63 -11.02
N PRO A 44 -8.73 8.34 -10.77
CA PRO A 44 -9.45 7.24 -11.40
C PRO A 44 -10.90 7.18 -10.88
N THR A 45 -11.80 6.59 -11.66
CA THR A 45 -13.13 6.23 -11.15
C THR A 45 -13.05 4.93 -10.34
N GLU A 46 -14.00 4.72 -9.43
CA GLU A 46 -14.10 3.47 -8.65
C GLU A 46 -14.20 2.23 -9.56
N GLU A 47 -14.89 2.35 -10.70
CA GLU A 47 -15.00 1.29 -11.70
C GLU A 47 -13.64 0.95 -12.34
N GLN A 48 -12.80 1.95 -12.60
CA GLN A 48 -11.45 1.75 -13.16
C GLN A 48 -10.51 1.10 -12.14
N GLU A 49 -10.56 1.54 -10.88
CA GLU A 49 -9.81 0.90 -9.79
C GLU A 49 -10.26 -0.55 -9.57
N THR A 50 -11.57 -0.79 -9.57
CA THR A 50 -12.14 -2.13 -9.39
C THR A 50 -11.74 -3.05 -10.54
N TYR A 51 -11.85 -2.59 -11.79
CA TYR A 51 -11.44 -3.37 -12.95
C TYR A 51 -9.94 -3.70 -12.90
N PHE A 52 -9.11 -2.75 -12.50
CA PHE A 52 -7.69 -3.00 -12.30
C PHE A 52 -7.46 -4.12 -11.28
N LEU A 53 -8.08 -4.05 -10.10
CA LEU A 53 -7.88 -5.04 -9.03
C LEU A 53 -8.45 -6.42 -9.38
N ASP A 54 -9.59 -6.47 -10.04
CA ASP A 54 -10.34 -7.71 -10.25
C ASP A 54 -9.95 -8.45 -11.55
N CYS A 55 -9.56 -7.70 -12.59
CA CYS A 55 -9.42 -8.25 -13.95
C CYS A 55 -8.04 -8.06 -14.57
N TRP A 56 -7.32 -6.99 -14.23
CA TRP A 56 -6.07 -6.64 -14.91
C TRP A 56 -4.84 -6.99 -14.07
N CYS A 57 -4.87 -6.71 -12.77
CA CYS A 57 -3.81 -7.09 -11.84
C CYS A 57 -3.76 -8.62 -11.71
N GLY A 58 -2.60 -9.20 -11.96
CA GLY A 58 -2.32 -10.63 -12.08
C GLY A 58 -2.67 -11.23 -13.44
N SER A 59 -3.02 -10.43 -14.46
CA SER A 59 -3.39 -10.93 -15.79
C SER A 59 -2.20 -11.05 -16.74
N VAL A 60 -2.37 -11.81 -17.83
CA VAL A 60 -1.33 -11.93 -18.87
C VAL A 60 -1.06 -10.58 -19.53
N GLU A 61 -2.10 -9.76 -19.70
CA GLU A 61 -1.98 -8.41 -20.24
C GLU A 61 -1.12 -7.49 -19.35
N GLU A 62 -1.21 -7.62 -18.03
CA GLU A 62 -0.28 -6.93 -17.12
C GLU A 62 1.15 -7.43 -17.33
N GLU A 63 1.36 -8.75 -17.33
CA GLU A 63 2.69 -9.33 -17.49
C GLU A 63 3.34 -8.87 -18.81
N GLU A 64 2.59 -8.84 -19.91
CA GLU A 64 3.05 -8.33 -21.20
C GLU A 64 3.38 -6.83 -21.15
N ALA A 65 2.56 -6.03 -20.46
CA ALA A 65 2.79 -4.60 -20.30
C ALA A 65 4.00 -4.28 -19.42
N LEU A 66 4.34 -5.16 -18.48
CA LEU A 66 5.53 -5.04 -17.62
C LEU A 66 6.79 -5.65 -18.25
N SER A 67 6.64 -6.68 -19.09
CA SER A 67 7.73 -7.35 -19.80
C SER A 67 8.31 -6.49 -20.94
N ASN A 68 7.48 -5.65 -21.57
CA ASN A 68 7.88 -4.75 -22.65
C ASN A 68 8.45 -3.38 -22.17
N LYS A 69 8.86 -3.26 -20.90
CA LYS A 69 9.47 -2.05 -20.32
C LYS A 69 11.00 -2.03 -20.42
#